data_AF-A0A220S8D5-F1
#
_entry.id   AF-A0A220S8D5-F1
#
_cell.length_a   1.000
_cell.length_b   1.000
_cell.length_c   1.000
_cell.angle_alpha   90.00
_cell.angle_beta   90.00
_cell.angle_gamma   90.00
#
_symmetry.space_group_name_H-M   'P 1'
#
loop_
_entity.id
_entity.type
_entity.pdbx_description
1 polymer ?
#
loop_
_entity_poly.entity_id
_entity_poly.type
_entity_poly.pdbx_seq_one_letter_code
_entity_poly.pdbx_strand_id
1 'polypeptide(L)'
;MKTQNISFRKTVMLRAYHIMSTTGKEWAVCLQKAWQLYRINKEMHQGEVTFYFEKKDGEIRKATGTLKIDYEFKTQNQPNPKVFTYFDVDAQAFRCMKIENFIMVEQARTPEVKAVEAVKKSPSKLIRKRLKFVKSI
;
A
#
# COMPACT_ATOMS: atom_id res chain seq x y z
N MET A 1 22.40 3.56 20.63
CA MET A 1 21.13 2.82 20.78
C MET A 1 20.98 1.92 19.55
N LYS A 2 20.89 0.59 19.70
CA LYS A 2 20.81 -0.32 18.53
C LYS A 2 19.46 -0.12 17.84
N THR A 3 19.45 0.39 16.61
CA THR A 3 18.25 0.47 15.78
C THR A 3 17.81 -0.94 15.46
N GLN A 4 16.88 -1.49 16.24
CA GLN A 4 16.32 -2.81 15.97
C GLN A 4 15.61 -2.74 14.61
N ASN A 5 16.11 -3.46 13.61
CA ASN A 5 15.51 -3.54 12.29
C ASN A 5 14.10 -4.15 12.44
N ILE A 6 13.06 -3.32 12.33
CA ILE A 6 11.68 -3.76 12.45
C ILE A 6 11.32 -4.52 11.17
N SER A 7 11.12 -5.84 11.31
CA SER A 7 10.59 -6.66 10.22
C SER A 7 9.24 -6.11 9.75
N PHE A 8 8.99 -6.15 8.43
CA PHE A 8 7.71 -5.75 7.86
C PHE A 8 6.52 -6.47 8.50
N ARG A 9 6.72 -7.74 8.91
CA ARG A 9 5.69 -8.53 9.62
C ARG A 9 5.32 -7.88 10.95
N LYS A 10 6.33 -7.42 11.71
CA LYS A 10 6.11 -6.69 12.97
C LYS A 10 5.34 -5.40 12.72
N THR A 11 5.67 -4.63 11.68
CA THR A 11 4.93 -3.41 11.32
C THR A 11 3.46 -3.71 10.97
N VAL A 12 3.21 -4.74 10.16
CA VAL A 12 1.84 -5.14 9.79
C VAL A 12 1.04 -5.55 11.03
N MET A 13 1.62 -6.37 11.92
CA MET A 13 0.94 -6.81 13.15
C MET A 13 0.66 -5.64 14.10
N LEU A 14 1.62 -4.73 14.29
CA LEU A 14 1.43 -3.52 15.12
C LEU A 14 0.33 -2.62 14.56
N ARG A 15 0.29 -2.45 13.23
CA ARG A 15 -0.77 -1.69 12.55
C ARG A 15 -2.14 -2.33 12.71
N ALA A 16 -2.25 -3.63 12.49
CA ALA A 16 -3.50 -4.37 12.65
C ALA A 16 -4.02 -4.24 14.10
N TYR A 17 -3.15 -4.40 15.09
CA TYR A 17 -3.50 -4.22 16.51
C TYR A 17 -3.97 -2.81 16.80
N HIS A 18 -3.27 -1.80 16.28
CA HIS A 18 -3.69 -0.42 16.48
C HIS A 18 -5.07 -0.16 15.87
N ILE A 19 -5.31 -0.59 14.62
CA ILE A 19 -6.61 -0.43 13.95
C ILE A 19 -7.72 -1.12 14.75
N MET A 20 -7.47 -2.35 15.23
CA MET A 20 -8.42 -3.08 16.07
C MET A 20 -8.72 -2.33 17.37
N SER A 21 -7.69 -1.86 18.08
CA SER A 21 -7.84 -1.13 19.34
C SER A 21 -8.63 0.18 19.20
N THR A 22 -8.50 0.86 18.06
CA THR A 22 -9.16 2.14 17.81
C THR A 22 -10.57 1.96 17.26
N THR A 23 -10.80 0.97 16.41
CA THR A 23 -12.07 0.82 15.67
C THR A 23 -13.01 -0.24 16.23
N GLY A 24 -12.52 -1.16 17.08
CA GLY A 24 -13.29 -2.30 17.59
C GLY A 24 -13.67 -3.35 16.55
N LYS A 25 -13.17 -3.26 15.32
CA LYS A 25 -13.44 -4.22 14.24
C LYS A 25 -12.74 -5.56 14.48
N GLU A 26 -13.26 -6.61 13.85
CA GLU A 26 -12.63 -7.93 13.90
C GLU A 26 -11.17 -7.91 13.45
N TRP A 27 -10.35 -8.74 14.10
CA TRP A 27 -8.92 -8.84 13.83
C TRP A 27 -8.60 -9.12 12.36
N ALA A 28 -9.35 -10.03 11.71
CA ALA A 28 -9.13 -10.41 10.32
C ALA A 28 -9.28 -9.20 9.36
N VAL A 29 -10.30 -8.37 9.59
CA VAL A 29 -10.55 -7.14 8.82
C VAL A 29 -9.41 -6.14 9.02
N CYS A 30 -8.98 -5.95 10.27
CA CYS A 30 -7.87 -5.07 10.62
C CYS A 30 -6.55 -5.53 10.00
N LEU A 31 -6.31 -6.84 9.96
CA LEU A 31 -5.12 -7.44 9.38
C LEU A 31 -5.09 -7.26 7.85
N GLN A 32 -6.21 -7.49 7.16
CA GLN A 32 -6.33 -7.23 5.72
C GLN A 32 -6.01 -5.77 5.38
N LYS A 33 -6.54 -4.83 6.17
CA LYS A 33 -6.26 -3.40 6.03
C LYS A 33 -4.79 -3.05 6.25
N ALA A 34 -4.15 -3.62 7.27
CA ALA A 34 -2.72 -3.43 7.52
C ALA A 34 -1.84 -3.96 6.38
N TRP A 35 -2.22 -5.09 5.76
CA TRP A 35 -1.56 -5.63 4.57
C TRP A 35 -1.73 -4.74 3.33
N GLN A 36 -2.92 -4.15 3.13
CA GLN A 36 -3.12 -3.17 2.06
C GLN A 36 -2.19 -1.97 2.22
N LEU A 37 -2.07 -1.42 3.42
CA LEU A 37 -1.13 -0.34 3.72
C LEU A 37 0.33 -0.72 3.44
N TYR A 38 0.73 -1.95 3.77
CA TYR A 38 2.06 -2.45 3.43
C TYR A 38 2.29 -2.50 1.92
N ARG A 39 1.31 -3.00 1.16
CA ARG A 39 1.40 -3.10 -0.30
C ARG A 39 1.50 -1.72 -0.96
N ILE A 40 0.68 -0.77 -0.53
CA ILE A 40 0.73 0.61 -1.02
C ILE A 40 2.09 1.23 -0.73
N ASN A 41 2.61 1.06 0.47
CA ASN A 41 3.94 1.56 0.81
C ASN A 41 5.00 1.02 -0.15
N LYS A 42 4.95 -0.29 -0.46
CA LYS A 42 5.87 -0.91 -1.41
C LYS A 42 5.69 -0.37 -2.83
N GLU A 43 4.44 -0.20 -3.29
CA GLU A 43 4.12 0.34 -4.61
C GLU A 43 4.55 1.82 -4.75
N MET A 44 4.41 2.62 -3.69
CA MET A 44 4.84 4.03 -3.66
C MET A 44 6.37 4.22 -3.75
N HIS A 45 7.17 3.24 -3.33
CA HIS A 45 8.62 3.27 -3.57
C HIS A 45 8.96 2.98 -5.05
N GLN A 46 8.02 2.44 -5.82
CA GLN A 46 8.19 2.12 -7.24
C GLN A 46 7.60 3.21 -8.14
N GLY A 47 6.58 3.94 -7.67
CA GLY A 47 5.94 5.02 -8.41
C GLY A 47 4.88 5.77 -7.60
N GLU A 48 3.87 6.27 -8.30
CA GLU A 48 2.74 7.00 -7.71
C GLU A 48 1.56 6.06 -7.52
N VAL A 49 0.86 6.22 -6.40
CA VAL A 49 -0.33 5.43 -6.06
C VAL A 49 -1.42 6.38 -5.63
N THR A 50 -2.59 6.25 -6.25
CA THR A 50 -3.78 7.01 -5.86
C THR A 50 -4.64 6.21 -4.90
N PHE A 51 -5.05 6.83 -3.80
CA PHE A 51 -5.80 6.18 -2.73
C PHE A 51 -6.78 7.14 -2.07
N TYR A 52 -7.69 6.55 -1.30
CA TYR A 52 -8.76 7.25 -0.60
C TYR A 52 -8.65 7.03 0.90
N PHE A 53 -8.88 8.08 1.68
CA PHE A 53 -8.94 8.01 3.13
C PHE A 53 -9.90 9.07 3.70
N GLU A 54 -10.42 8.81 4.88
CA GLU A 54 -11.29 9.72 5.60
C GLU A 54 -10.48 10.77 6.36
N LYS A 55 -10.83 12.04 6.24
CA LYS A 55 -10.25 13.12 7.05
C LYS A 55 -10.84 13.12 8.47
N LYS A 56 -10.38 14.05 9.31
CA LYS A 56 -10.92 14.24 10.67
C LYS A 56 -12.35 14.80 10.69
N ASP A 57 -12.73 15.53 9.64
CA ASP A 57 -14.06 16.11 9.45
C ASP A 57 -15.04 15.14 8.77
N GLY A 58 -14.62 13.90 8.49
CA GLY A 58 -15.45 12.87 7.85
C GLY A 58 -15.47 12.93 6.32
N GLU A 59 -14.85 13.95 5.71
CA GLU A 59 -14.76 14.03 4.24
C GLU A 59 -13.80 12.98 3.68
N ILE A 60 -14.21 12.30 2.61
CA ILE A 60 -13.37 11.36 1.87
C ILE A 60 -12.42 12.15 0.97
N ARG A 61 -11.12 12.02 1.22
CA ARG A 61 -10.08 12.62 0.39
C ARG A 61 -9.50 11.59 -0.57
N LYS A 62 -9.40 11.98 -1.84
CA LYS A 62 -8.54 11.36 -2.85
C LYS A 62 -7.13 11.98 -2.76
N ALA A 63 -6.09 11.14 -2.76
CA ALA A 63 -4.71 11.61 -2.79
C ALA A 63 -3.85 10.74 -3.71
N THR A 64 -2.95 11.38 -4.45
CA THR A 64 -1.90 10.71 -5.22
C THR A 64 -0.59 10.84 -4.46
N GLY A 65 -0.08 9.71 -3.96
CA GLY A 65 1.11 9.67 -3.12
C GLY A 65 2.26 8.90 -3.74
N THR A 66 3.49 9.33 -3.45
CA THR A 66 4.71 8.60 -3.79
C THR A 66 5.73 8.63 -2.65
N LEU A 67 6.66 7.68 -2.67
CA LEU A 67 7.86 7.63 -1.83
C LEU A 67 9.13 7.56 -2.70
N LYS A 68 8.98 7.61 -4.03
CA LYS A 68 10.09 7.64 -4.99
C LYS A 68 10.53 9.09 -5.22
N ILE A 69 11.04 9.71 -4.17
CA ILE A 69 11.55 11.08 -4.20
C ILE A 69 12.96 11.09 -3.67
N ASP A 70 13.76 12.01 -4.19
CA ASP A 70 15.10 12.28 -3.68
C ASP A 70 14.96 13.15 -2.42
N TYR A 71 14.82 12.48 -1.27
CA TYR A 71 14.64 13.14 0.01
C TYR A 71 15.46 12.48 1.11
N GLU A 72 16.28 13.28 1.77
CA GLU A 72 17.02 12.87 2.96
C GLU A 72 16.21 13.14 4.23
N PHE A 73 16.01 12.09 5.02
CA PHE A 73 15.32 12.23 6.30
C PHE A 73 16.15 13.07 7.27
N LYS A 74 15.55 14.16 7.78
CA LYS A 74 16.15 15.04 8.79
C LYS A 74 16.43 14.34 10.15
N THR A 75 15.86 13.17 10.38
CA THR A 75 15.99 12.46 11.67
C THR A 75 16.02 10.95 11.44
N GLN A 76 16.83 10.23 12.23
CA GLN A 76 16.96 8.77 12.18
C GLN A 76 15.89 8.02 13.00
N ASN A 77 14.79 8.71 13.37
CA ASN A 77 13.75 8.11 14.20
C ASN A 77 12.97 7.05 13.45
N GLN A 78 12.57 5.99 14.16
CA GLN A 78 11.73 4.96 13.58
C GLN A 78 10.35 5.54 13.19
N PRO A 79 9.82 5.19 12.00
CA PRO A 79 8.50 5.64 11.58
C PRO A 79 7.43 5.18 12.56
N ASN A 80 6.55 6.10 12.96
CA ASN A 80 5.43 5.77 13.84
C ASN A 80 4.44 4.83 13.11
N PRO A 81 4.16 3.62 13.63
CA PRO A 81 3.30 2.66 12.95
C PRO A 81 1.84 3.13 12.82
N LYS A 82 1.39 4.06 13.68
CA LYS A 82 0.00 4.57 13.73
C LYS A 82 -0.36 5.50 12.58
N VAL A 83 0.64 6.06 11.92
CA VAL A 83 0.43 6.99 10.80
C VAL A 83 1.09 6.45 9.54
N PHE A 84 0.55 6.86 8.40
CA PHE A 84 1.07 6.57 7.09
C PHE A 84 1.51 7.87 6.44
N THR A 85 2.82 8.06 6.30
CA THR A 85 3.41 9.25 5.68
C THR A 85 3.70 8.98 4.21
N TYR A 86 3.42 9.97 3.37
CA TYR A 86 3.65 9.94 1.93
C TYR A 86 3.96 11.35 1.42
N PHE A 87 4.61 11.45 0.25
CA PHE A 87 4.69 12.71 -0.47
C PHE A 87 3.47 12.83 -1.38
N ASP A 88 2.67 13.88 -1.17
CA ASP A 88 1.48 14.18 -1.95
C ASP A 88 1.90 14.92 -3.22
N VAL A 89 1.66 14.30 -4.39
CA VAL A 89 2.08 14.83 -5.69
C VAL A 89 1.27 16.08 -6.05
N ASP A 90 -0.02 16.11 -5.72
CA ASP A 90 -0.89 17.23 -6.06
C ASP A 90 -0.56 18.46 -5.19
N ALA A 91 -0.20 18.22 -3.93
CA ALA A 91 0.16 19.28 -2.98
C ALA A 91 1.65 19.62 -2.93
N GLN A 92 2.50 18.85 -3.62
CA GLN A 92 3.97 18.96 -3.60
C GLN A 92 4.55 19.02 -2.18
N ALA A 93 3.98 18.26 -1.24
CA ALA A 93 4.33 18.30 0.17
C ALA A 93 4.17 16.96 0.86
N PHE A 94 4.98 16.72 1.88
CA PHE A 94 4.79 15.56 2.76
C PHE A 94 3.51 15.70 3.58
N ARG A 95 2.70 14.64 3.57
CA ARG A 95 1.48 14.52 4.37
C ARG A 95 1.46 13.19 5.10
N CYS A 96 0.60 13.11 6.11
CA CYS A 96 0.36 11.86 6.81
C CYS A 96 -1.14 11.66 7.03
N MET A 97 -1.54 10.39 7.00
CA MET A 97 -2.89 9.96 7.37
C MET A 97 -2.83 8.99 8.54
N LYS A 98 -3.89 8.96 9.33
CA LYS A 98 -4.13 7.91 10.31
C LYS A 98 -4.42 6.60 9.59
N ILE A 99 -3.79 5.50 10.01
CA ILE A 99 -3.93 4.21 9.32
C ILE A 99 -5.36 3.65 9.39
N GLU A 100 -6.08 3.96 10.46
CA GLU A 100 -7.46 3.56 10.68
C GLU A 100 -8.42 4.23 9.70
N ASN A 101 -8.06 5.40 9.15
CA ASN A 101 -8.87 6.16 8.21
C ASN A 101 -8.68 5.75 6.75
N PHE A 102 -7.74 4.84 6.46
CA PHE A 102 -7.53 4.34 5.10
C PHE A 102 -8.80 3.66 4.57
N ILE A 103 -9.21 3.93 3.34
CA ILE A 103 -10.44 3.33 2.77
C ILE A 103 -10.06 2.29 1.73
N MET A 104 -9.45 2.74 0.64
CA MET A 104 -9.08 1.86 -0.47
C MET A 104 -8.02 2.50 -1.36
N VAL A 105 -7.41 1.69 -2.20
CA VAL A 105 -6.57 2.16 -3.31
C VAL A 105 -7.46 2.35 -4.53
N GLU A 106 -7.26 3.43 -5.27
CA GLU A 106 -7.79 3.52 -6.63
C GLU A 106 -7.06 2.47 -7.45
N GLN A 107 -7.76 1.38 -7.81
CA GLN A 107 -7.19 0.44 -8.75
C GLN A 107 -6.85 1.22 -10.02
N ALA A 108 -5.61 1.10 -10.52
CA ALA A 108 -5.28 1.60 -11.83
C ALA A 108 -6.35 1.07 -12.79
N ARG A 109 -7.23 1.95 -13.28
CA ARG A 109 -8.18 1.60 -14.33
C ARG A 109 -7.34 1.25 -15.54
N THR A 110 -7.05 -0.02 -15.74
CA THR A 110 -6.79 -0.58 -17.06
C THR A 110 -6.71 -2.10 -16.96
N PRO A 111 -7.83 -2.81 -17.23
CA PRO A 111 -7.75 -4.11 -17.91
C PRO A 111 -6.75 -4.07 -19.07
N GLU A 112 -6.54 -2.91 -19.71
CA GLU A 112 -5.59 -2.72 -20.81
C GLU A 112 -4.12 -2.91 -20.43
N VAL A 113 -3.64 -2.58 -19.22
CA VAL A 113 -2.22 -2.80 -18.86
C VAL A 113 -1.96 -4.28 -18.66
N LYS A 114 -2.90 -4.99 -18.02
CA LYS A 114 -2.86 -6.46 -17.93
C LYS A 114 -3.03 -7.11 -19.30
N ALA A 115 -3.90 -6.58 -20.16
CA ALA A 115 -4.10 -7.06 -21.53
C ALA A 115 -2.87 -6.78 -22.40
N VAL A 116 -2.26 -5.60 -22.34
CA VAL A 116 -1.01 -5.26 -23.03
C VAL A 116 0.14 -6.14 -22.55
N GLU A 117 0.23 -6.43 -21.26
CA GLU A 117 1.22 -7.38 -20.73
C GLU A 117 0.90 -8.84 -21.08
N ALA A 118 -0.36 -9.18 -21.33
CA ALA A 118 -0.78 -10.48 -21.86
C ALA A 118 -0.51 -10.60 -23.37
N VAL A 119 -0.72 -9.54 -24.14
CA VAL A 119 -0.46 -9.42 -25.58
C VAL A 119 1.04 -9.44 -25.86
N LYS A 120 1.87 -8.83 -24.99
CA LYS A 120 3.34 -8.92 -25.06
C LYS A 120 3.89 -10.33 -24.83
N LYS A 121 3.09 -11.29 -24.35
CA LYS A 121 3.55 -12.67 -24.14
C LYS A 121 3.45 -13.45 -25.45
N SER A 122 4.60 -13.93 -25.94
CA SER A 122 4.67 -14.82 -27.11
C SER A 122 3.71 -16.03 -26.96
N PRO A 123 3.04 -16.49 -28.03
CA PRO A 123 2.05 -17.58 -27.99
C PRO A 123 2.55 -18.85 -27.29
N SER A 124 3.83 -19.18 -27.46
CA SER A 124 4.49 -20.32 -26.81
C SER A 124 4.54 -20.21 -25.28
N LYS A 125 4.71 -18.99 -24.73
CA LYS A 125 4.68 -18.74 -23.29
C LYS A 125 3.25 -18.86 -22.73
N LEU A 126 2.24 -18.44 -23.50
CA LEU A 126 0.83 -18.55 -23.10
C LEU A 126 0.38 -20.02 -23.08
N ILE A 127 0.74 -20.80 -24.11
CA ILE A 127 0.43 -22.24 -24.20
C ILE A 127 1.08 -23.02 -23.05
N ARG A 128 2.37 -22.77 -22.76
CA ARG A 128 3.07 -23.40 -21.63
C ARG A 128 2.43 -23.07 -20.28
N LYS A 129 1.98 -21.83 -20.09
CA LYS A 129 1.32 -21.40 -18.85
C LYS A 129 -0.05 -22.09 -18.69
N ARG A 130 -0.81 -22.19 -19.78
CA ARG A 130 -2.11 -22.89 -19.81
C ARG A 130 -1.95 -24.39 -19.53
N LEU A 131 -0.99 -25.06 -20.16
CA LEU A 131 -0.69 -26.49 -19.91
C LEU A 131 -0.29 -26.77 -18.46
N LYS A 132 0.49 -25.88 -17.84
CA LYS A 132 0.85 -26.01 -16.42
C LYS A 132 -0.35 -25.86 -15.48
N PHE A 133 -1.27 -24.95 -15.80
CA PHE A 133 -2.48 -24.72 -15.02
C PHE A 133 -3.47 -25.88 -15.14
N VAL A 134 -3.68 -26.42 -16.35
CA VAL A 134 -4.55 -27.59 -16.57
C VAL A 134 -4.02 -28.84 -15.87
N LYS A 135 -2.70 -28.99 -15.74
CA LYS A 135 -2.07 -30.12 -15.03
C LYS A 135 -2.06 -29.97 -13.50
N SER A 136 -2.43 -28.81 -12.96
CA SER A 136 -2.48 -28.57 -11.51
C SER A 136 -3.90 -28.57 -10.95
N ILE A 137 -4.89 -28.90 -11.78
CA ILE A 137 -6.27 -29.20 -11.42
C ILE A 137 -6.42 -30.72 -11.44
#